data_AF-A0A9Q4A0E1-F1
#
_entry.id   AF-A0A9Q4A0E1-F1
#
_cell.length_a   1.000
_cell.length_b   1.000
_cell.length_c   1.000
_cell.angle_alpha   90.00
_cell.angle_beta   90.00
_cell.angle_gamma   90.00
#
_symmetry.space_group_name_H-M   'P 1'
#
loop_
_entity.id
_entity.type
_entity.pdbx_description
1 polymer ?
#
loop_
_entity_poly.entity_id
_entity_poly.type
_entity_poly.pdbx_seq_one_letter_code
_entity_poly.pdbx_strand_id
1 'polypeptide(L)'
;MSQVLDDLVELLTLEAIEENLFRGRSQDLGFRQLFGGQVLGQSLSAASQTVEDTRHVHSLHGYFLRPGDAGLPVVYQVDRVRDGGSFSTRRVTAIQKGKPIFTCSASFQYDEEGFEHEATMPQIVGPGNLPSELELLTSRA
;
A
#
# COMPACT_ATOMS: atom_id res chain seq x y z
N MET A 1 13.68 14.34 7.26
CA MET A 1 13.48 12.88 7.34
C MET A 1 14.76 12.20 6.85
N SER A 2 14.91 10.89 7.00
CA SER A 2 16.06 10.18 6.40
C SER A 2 15.82 10.01 4.89
N GLN A 3 16.89 9.97 4.09
CA GLN A 3 16.79 9.77 2.63
C GLN A 3 15.95 8.54 2.27
N VAL A 4 16.12 7.44 2.99
CA VAL A 4 15.38 6.19 2.77
C VAL A 4 13.87 6.38 2.94
N LEU A 5 13.44 7.20 3.90
CA LEU A 5 12.02 7.49 4.12
C LEU A 5 11.48 8.39 3.01
N ASP A 6 12.25 9.40 2.60
CA ASP A 6 11.87 10.30 1.50
C ASP A 6 11.69 9.50 0.19
N ASP A 7 12.60 8.59 -0.10
CA ASP A 7 12.53 7.70 -1.27
C ASP A 7 11.28 6.79 -1.22
N LEU A 8 10.90 6.29 -0.04
CA LEU A 8 9.69 5.47 0.12
C LEU A 8 8.42 6.30 -0.08
N VAL A 9 8.36 7.52 0.45
CA VAL A 9 7.23 8.43 0.26
C VAL A 9 7.09 8.81 -1.22
N GLU A 10 8.21 9.09 -1.89
CA GLU A 10 8.23 9.34 -3.34
C GLU A 10 7.73 8.10 -4.12
N LEU A 11 8.18 6.89 -3.74
CA LEU A 11 7.74 5.65 -4.36
C LEU A 11 6.22 5.41 -4.25
N LEU A 12 5.60 5.84 -3.16
CA LEU A 12 4.14 5.75 -2.95
C LEU A 12 3.36 6.88 -3.63
N THR A 13 4.05 7.90 -4.14
CA THR A 13 3.47 9.00 -4.91
C THR A 13 3.40 8.61 -6.38
N LEU A 14 2.20 8.25 -6.86
CA LEU A 14 2.02 7.73 -8.21
C LEU A 14 1.93 8.83 -9.26
N GLU A 15 2.40 8.53 -10.47
CA GLU A 15 2.12 9.33 -11.67
C GLU A 15 0.67 9.08 -12.09
N ALA A 16 -0.17 10.12 -12.10
CA ALA A 16 -1.50 10.04 -12.71
C ALA A 16 -1.37 10.07 -14.25
N ILE A 17 -1.85 9.02 -14.91
CA ILE A 17 -1.84 8.93 -16.38
C ILE A 17 -3.15 9.46 -16.96
N GLU A 18 -4.27 9.08 -16.35
CA GLU A 18 -5.63 9.44 -16.77
C GLU A 18 -6.58 9.29 -15.57
N GLU A 19 -7.85 9.68 -15.72
CA GLU A 19 -8.87 9.45 -14.71
C GLU A 19 -8.90 7.98 -14.28
N ASN A 20 -8.65 7.76 -12.98
CA ASN A 20 -8.60 6.44 -12.36
C ASN A 20 -7.49 5.49 -12.89
N LEU A 21 -6.46 6.03 -13.56
CA LEU A 21 -5.32 5.26 -14.06
C LEU A 21 -3.99 5.88 -13.61
N PHE A 22 -3.19 5.09 -12.91
CA PHE A 22 -1.94 5.55 -12.31
C PHE A 22 -0.77 4.65 -12.68
N ARG A 23 0.45 5.18 -12.61
CA ARG A 23 1.71 4.43 -12.75
C ARG A 23 2.57 4.59 -11.51
N GLY A 24 2.96 3.45 -10.94
CA GLY A 24 3.96 3.38 -9.88
C GLY A 24 5.30 2.91 -10.41
N ARG A 25 6.38 3.51 -9.89
CA ARG A 25 7.74 3.01 -10.06
C ARG A 25 7.92 1.76 -9.22
N SER A 26 8.86 0.91 -9.61
CA SER A 26 9.27 -0.25 -8.84
C SER A 26 10.63 -0.01 -8.20
N GLN A 27 10.78 -0.45 -6.95
CA GLN A 27 12.07 -0.50 -6.28
C GLN A 27 12.60 -1.93 -6.29
N ASP A 28 13.83 -2.10 -6.75
CA ASP A 28 14.54 -3.36 -6.63
C ASP A 28 15.27 -3.42 -5.29
N LEU A 29 14.75 -4.24 -4.38
CA LEU A 29 15.35 -4.49 -3.07
C LEU A 29 16.31 -5.71 -3.09
N GLY A 30 16.67 -6.21 -4.27
CA GLY A 30 17.51 -7.40 -4.44
C GLY A 30 16.74 -8.71 -4.28
N PHE A 31 15.41 -8.66 -4.20
CA PHE A 31 14.56 -9.85 -4.16
C PHE A 31 14.30 -10.41 -5.56
N ARG A 32 13.96 -11.69 -5.63
CA ARG A 32 13.61 -12.34 -6.91
C ARG A 32 12.34 -11.75 -7.54
N GLN A 33 11.41 -11.25 -6.73
CA GLN A 33 10.15 -10.67 -7.16
C GLN A 33 9.95 -9.29 -6.54
N LEU A 34 9.12 -8.47 -7.17
CA LEU A 34 8.68 -7.19 -6.63
C LEU A 34 8.05 -7.38 -5.24
N PHE A 35 8.43 -6.51 -4.30
CA PHE A 35 7.94 -6.58 -2.92
C PHE A 35 6.42 -6.36 -2.85
N GLY A 36 5.71 -7.32 -2.25
CA GLY A 36 4.25 -7.28 -2.17
C GLY A 36 3.70 -6.06 -1.42
N GLY A 37 4.40 -5.62 -0.37
CA GLY A 37 4.03 -4.41 0.38
C GLY A 37 4.07 -3.15 -0.47
N GLN A 38 5.00 -3.05 -1.43
CA GLN A 38 5.04 -1.94 -2.38
C GLN A 38 3.79 -1.94 -3.27
N VAL A 39 3.45 -3.09 -3.87
CA VAL A 39 2.28 -3.20 -4.75
C VAL A 39 1.00 -2.88 -4.00
N LEU A 40 0.86 -3.36 -2.75
CA LEU A 40 -0.28 -3.06 -1.89
C LEU A 40 -0.34 -1.57 -1.53
N GLY A 41 0.76 -0.98 -1.06
CA GLY A 41 0.82 0.43 -0.68
C GLY A 41 0.51 1.37 -1.86
N GLN A 42 1.07 1.08 -3.03
CA GLN A 42 0.78 1.82 -4.25
C GLN A 42 -0.68 1.62 -4.71
N SER A 43 -1.24 0.40 -4.61
CA SER A 43 -2.66 0.19 -4.93
C SER A 43 -3.58 1.01 -4.01
N LEU A 44 -3.25 1.08 -2.72
CA LEU A 44 -4.00 1.89 -1.77
C LEU A 44 -3.83 3.40 -2.05
N SER A 45 -2.63 3.85 -2.37
CA SER A 45 -2.36 5.24 -2.80
C SER A 45 -3.20 5.62 -4.03
N ALA A 46 -3.26 4.75 -5.05
CA ALA A 46 -4.11 4.95 -6.22
C ALA A 46 -5.60 5.07 -5.85
N ALA A 47 -6.10 4.18 -4.98
CA ALA A 47 -7.49 4.22 -4.53
C ALA A 47 -7.80 5.52 -3.75
N SER A 48 -6.92 5.92 -2.83
CA SER A 48 -7.08 7.13 -2.01
C SER A 48 -7.16 8.40 -2.84
N GLN A 49 -6.43 8.48 -3.96
CA GLN A 49 -6.49 9.62 -4.88
C GLN A 49 -7.84 9.76 -5.64
N THR A 50 -8.74 8.77 -5.51
CA THR A 50 -10.05 8.77 -6.19
C THR A 50 -11.23 8.94 -5.23
N VAL A 51 -10.98 9.23 -3.95
CA VAL A 51 -11.99 9.53 -2.93
C VAL A 51 -11.82 10.97 -2.44
N GLU A 52 -12.83 11.49 -1.75
CA GLU A 52 -12.74 12.78 -1.05
C GLU A 52 -11.69 12.68 0.07
N ASP A 53 -10.93 13.76 0.31
CA ASP A 53 -9.86 13.80 1.32
C ASP A 53 -10.35 13.50 2.75
N THR A 54 -11.65 13.69 3.00
CA THR A 54 -12.31 13.40 4.28
C THR A 54 -12.65 11.93 4.48
N ARG A 55 -12.42 11.07 3.48
CA ARG A 55 -12.69 9.64 3.56
C ARG A 55 -11.40 8.86 3.73
N HIS A 56 -11.23 8.22 4.86
CA HIS A 56 -10.06 7.42 5.22
C HIS A 56 -10.33 5.94 4.99
N VAL A 57 -9.29 5.22 4.53
CA VAL A 57 -9.37 3.77 4.38
C VAL A 57 -9.53 3.11 5.75
N HIS A 58 -10.48 2.18 5.87
CA HIS A 58 -10.69 1.40 7.09
C HIS A 58 -10.57 -0.11 6.86
N SER A 59 -10.64 -0.56 5.61
CA SER A 59 -10.37 -1.94 5.26
C SER A 59 -9.86 -2.09 3.83
N LEU A 60 -9.06 -3.13 3.62
CA LEU A 60 -8.59 -3.55 2.30
C LEU A 60 -8.47 -5.07 2.27
N HIS A 61 -8.97 -5.67 1.20
CA HIS A 61 -8.81 -7.09 0.90
C HIS A 61 -8.19 -7.23 -0.48
N GLY A 62 -7.18 -8.08 -0.63
CA GLY A 62 -6.51 -8.26 -1.91
C GLY A 62 -5.88 -9.62 -2.12
N TYR A 63 -5.59 -9.93 -3.37
CA TYR A 63 -5.00 -11.18 -3.81
C TYR A 63 -3.79 -10.90 -4.72
N PHE A 64 -2.65 -11.50 -4.39
CA PHE A 64 -1.50 -11.57 -5.27
C PHE A 64 -1.70 -12.72 -6.25
N LEU A 65 -1.78 -12.40 -7.54
CA LEU A 65 -2.11 -13.34 -8.60
C LEU A 65 -0.87 -13.86 -9.31
N ARG A 66 0.15 -13.00 -9.44
CA ARG A 66 1.38 -13.28 -10.19
C ARG A 66 2.56 -12.57 -9.55
N PRO A 67 3.79 -13.12 -9.68
CA PRO A 67 4.99 -12.42 -9.25
C PRO A 67 5.19 -11.15 -10.07
N GLY A 68 5.46 -10.03 -9.40
CA GLY A 68 5.82 -8.77 -10.06
C GLY A 68 7.30 -8.73 -10.44
N ASP A 69 7.62 -7.94 -11.46
CA ASP A 69 8.95 -7.70 -12.00
C ASP A 69 9.43 -6.31 -11.53
N ALA A 70 10.50 -6.28 -10.72
CA ALA A 70 11.02 -5.03 -10.14
C ALA A 70 11.71 -4.12 -11.19
N GLY A 71 12.07 -4.66 -12.36
CA GLY A 71 12.63 -3.88 -13.47
C GLY A 71 11.59 -3.11 -14.28
N LEU A 72 10.29 -3.25 -13.96
CA LEU A 72 9.20 -2.64 -14.72
C LEU A 72 8.28 -1.83 -13.82
N PRO A 73 7.69 -0.72 -14.31
CA PRO A 73 6.65 -0.01 -13.59
C PRO A 73 5.40 -0.87 -13.46
N VAL A 74 4.51 -0.48 -12.55
CA VAL A 74 3.20 -1.09 -12.35
C VAL A 74 2.13 -0.08 -12.73
N VAL A 75 1.13 -0.50 -13.50
CA VAL A 75 -0.06 0.31 -13.81
C VAL A 75 -1.17 -0.06 -12.84
N TYR A 76 -1.80 0.91 -12.21
CA TYR A 76 -2.90 0.75 -11.29
C TYR A 76 -4.15 1.34 -11.90
N GLN A 77 -5.11 0.47 -12.22
CA GLN A 77 -6.43 0.88 -12.67
C GLN A 77 -7.39 0.82 -11.50
N VAL A 78 -8.11 1.91 -11.24
CA VAL A 78 -9.07 2.04 -10.15
C VAL A 78 -10.49 2.03 -10.73
N ASP A 79 -11.35 1.15 -10.20
CA ASP A 79 -12.78 1.19 -10.47
C ASP A 79 -13.49 1.82 -9.27
N ARG A 80 -14.26 2.89 -9.52
CA ARG A 80 -15.11 3.56 -8.53
C ARG A 80 -16.41 2.76 -8.32
N VAL A 81 -16.32 1.68 -7.55
CA VAL A 81 -17.43 0.72 -7.36
C VAL A 81 -18.68 1.39 -6.79
N ARG A 82 -18.52 2.25 -5.77
CA ARG A 82 -19.63 2.95 -5.11
C ARG A 82 -19.14 4.19 -4.38
N ASP A 83 -19.90 5.26 -4.45
CA ASP A 83 -19.85 6.41 -3.55
C ASP A 83 -21.23 6.53 -2.87
N GLY A 84 -21.30 6.12 -1.60
CA GLY A 84 -22.50 6.26 -0.76
C GLY A 84 -22.35 7.39 0.25
N GLY A 85 -23.40 7.60 1.05
CA GLY A 85 -23.41 8.60 2.13
C GLY A 85 -22.20 8.45 3.06
N SER A 86 -22.05 7.27 3.67
CA SER A 86 -20.96 7.01 4.62
C SER A 86 -19.74 6.34 4.04
N PHE A 87 -19.90 5.53 2.99
CA PHE A 87 -18.84 4.66 2.49
C PHE A 87 -18.54 4.89 1.02
N SER A 88 -17.25 4.85 0.67
CA SER A 88 -16.77 4.72 -0.71
C SER A 88 -16.03 3.41 -0.87
N THR A 89 -16.29 2.71 -1.98
CA THR A 89 -15.60 1.47 -2.32
C THR A 89 -14.82 1.66 -3.61
N ARG A 90 -13.56 1.25 -3.60
CA ARG A 90 -12.68 1.23 -4.77
C ARG A 90 -12.17 -0.17 -5.00
N ARG A 91 -12.13 -0.60 -6.25
CA ARG A 91 -11.39 -1.80 -6.67
C ARG A 91 -10.16 -1.36 -7.43
N VAL A 92 -9.01 -1.97 -7.17
CA VAL A 92 -7.76 -1.68 -7.86
C VAL A 92 -7.26 -2.94 -8.52
N THR A 93 -6.80 -2.80 -9.76
CA THR A 93 -6.07 -3.83 -10.48
C THR A 93 -4.68 -3.32 -10.80
N ALA A 94 -3.66 -3.96 -10.20
CA ALA A 94 -2.26 -3.70 -10.50
C ALA A 94 -1.82 -4.59 -11.67
N ILE A 95 -1.23 -4.00 -12.70
CA ILE A 95 -1.00 -4.62 -14.01
C ILE A 95 0.47 -4.46 -14.39
N GLN A 96 1.08 -5.56 -14.83
CA GLN A 96 2.38 -5.57 -15.51
C GLN A 96 2.30 -6.45 -16.75
N LYS A 97 2.96 -6.04 -17.84
CA LYS A 97 2.96 -6.79 -19.12
C LYS A 97 1.55 -7.13 -19.62
N GLY A 98 0.58 -6.22 -19.39
CA GLY A 98 -0.83 -6.42 -19.72
C GLY A 98 -1.56 -7.49 -18.89
N LYS A 99 -0.97 -7.97 -17.79
CA LYS A 99 -1.54 -9.02 -16.94
C LYS A 99 -1.71 -8.50 -15.51
N PRO A 100 -2.87 -8.75 -14.86
CA PRO A 100 -3.05 -8.45 -13.45
C PRO A 100 -2.03 -9.23 -12.59
N ILE A 101 -1.28 -8.52 -11.76
CA ILE A 101 -0.36 -9.11 -10.77
C ILE A 101 -0.96 -9.10 -9.37
N PHE A 102 -1.83 -8.13 -9.08
CA PHE A 102 -2.53 -7.98 -7.82
C PHE A 102 -3.88 -7.32 -8.06
N THR A 103 -4.86 -7.68 -7.24
CA THR A 103 -6.14 -6.97 -7.19
C THR A 103 -6.56 -6.76 -5.75
N CYS A 104 -7.19 -5.63 -5.46
CA CYS A 104 -7.79 -5.38 -4.15
C CYS A 104 -9.12 -4.64 -4.23
N SER A 105 -9.90 -4.75 -3.16
CA SER A 105 -11.02 -3.89 -2.85
C SER A 105 -10.72 -3.15 -1.56
N ALA A 106 -10.83 -1.83 -1.59
CA ALA A 106 -10.62 -0.95 -0.44
C ALA A 106 -11.92 -0.21 -0.12
N SER A 107 -12.21 -0.08 1.19
CA SER A 107 -13.36 0.64 1.71
C SER A 107 -12.90 1.85 2.51
N PHE A 108 -13.57 2.97 2.27
CA PHE A 108 -13.27 4.27 2.85
C PHE A 108 -14.51 4.83 3.55
N GLN A 109 -14.31 5.53 4.65
CA GLN A 109 -15.35 6.15 5.47
C GLN A 109 -14.83 7.49 6.00
N TYR A 110 -15.72 8.45 6.26
CA TYR A 110 -15.37 9.63 7.05
C TYR A 110 -15.21 9.27 8.54
N ASP A 111 -14.55 10.13 9.30
CA ASP A 111 -14.45 9.98 10.76
C ASP A 111 -15.81 10.18 11.43
N GLU A 112 -16.20 9.22 12.28
CA GLU A 112 -17.48 9.22 13.00
C GLU A 112 -17.27 8.75 14.44
N GLU A 113 -17.96 9.38 15.39
CA GLU A 113 -17.97 8.91 16.78
C GLU A 113 -18.75 7.58 16.89
N GLY A 114 -18.26 6.68 17.72
CA GLY A 114 -18.85 5.35 17.88
C GLY A 114 -18.42 4.67 19.17
N PHE A 115 -18.66 3.36 19.25
CA PHE A 115 -18.16 2.55 20.35
C PHE A 115 -16.67 2.32 20.23
N GLU A 116 -15.94 2.51 21.33
CA GLU A 116 -14.51 2.25 21.40
C GLU A 116 -14.22 1.06 22.31
N HIS A 117 -13.55 0.06 21.77
CA HIS A 117 -12.94 -1.02 22.54
C HIS A 117 -11.79 -1.65 21.75
N GLU A 118 -10.75 -2.09 22.45
CA GLU A 118 -9.63 -2.81 21.85
C GLU A 118 -9.11 -3.88 22.82
N ALA A 119 -8.37 -4.85 22.29
CA ALA A 119 -7.67 -5.81 23.14
C ALA A 119 -6.47 -5.12 23.81
N THR A 120 -6.20 -5.47 25.08
CA THR A 120 -5.03 -4.94 25.79
C THR A 120 -3.73 -5.41 25.12
N MET A 121 -2.82 -4.47 24.84
CA MET A 121 -1.50 -4.76 24.28
C MET A 121 -0.71 -5.72 25.21
N PRO A 122 -0.07 -6.78 24.67
CA PRO A 122 0.72 -7.69 25.49
C PRO A 122 1.94 -6.99 26.09
N GLN A 123 2.34 -7.43 27.30
CA GLN A 123 3.56 -6.95 27.94
C GLN A 123 4.77 -7.61 27.28
N ILE A 124 5.56 -6.82 26.54
CA ILE A 124 6.76 -7.26 25.83
C ILE A 124 7.95 -6.34 26.13
N VAL A 125 9.16 -6.81 25.83
CA VAL A 125 10.36 -5.99 25.95
C VAL A 125 10.28 -4.82 24.97
N GLY A 126 10.55 -3.60 25.47
CA GLY A 126 10.54 -2.39 24.65
C GLY A 126 11.68 -2.36 23.62
N PRO A 127 11.52 -1.61 22.50
CA PRO A 127 12.45 -1.63 21.37
C PRO A 127 13.87 -1.21 21.72
N GLY A 128 14.08 -0.34 22.73
CA GLY A 128 15.41 0.10 23.15
C GLY A 128 16.30 -1.00 23.75
N ASN A 129 15.71 -2.16 24.06
CA ASN A 129 16.43 -3.34 24.58
C ASN A 129 16.57 -4.45 23.53
N LEU A 130 16.23 -4.18 22.27
CA LEU A 130 16.34 -5.12 21.17
C LEU A 130 17.31 -4.57 20.12
N PRO A 131 18.21 -5.39 19.56
CA PRO A 131 19.02 -4.96 18.43
C PRO A 131 18.13 -4.77 17.20
N SER A 132 18.46 -3.77 16.39
CA SER A 132 17.88 -3.58 15.07
C SER A 132 18.28 -4.72 14.14
N GLU A 133 17.50 -4.91 13.07
CA GLU A 133 17.82 -5.91 12.04
C GLU A 133 19.21 -5.66 11.40
N LEU A 134 19.59 -4.39 11.22
CA LEU A 134 20.91 -4.01 10.69
C LEU A 134 22.06 -4.42 11.63
N GLU A 135 21.91 -4.22 12.93
CA GLU A 135 22.89 -4.65 13.93
C GLU A 135 23.01 -6.19 13.97
N LEU A 136 21.87 -6.89 13.84
CA LEU A 136 21.85 -8.36 13.78
C LEU A 136 22.53 -8.91 12.52
N LEU A 137 22.40 -8.23 11.39
CA LEU A 137 23.01 -8.65 10.12
C LEU A 137 24.52 -8.38 10.11
N THR A 138 24.95 -7.21 10.62
CA THR A 138 26.37 -6.81 10.62
C THR A 138 27.21 -7.54 11.67
N SER A 139 26.63 -7.96 12.79
CA SER A 139 27.32 -8.75 13.83
C SER A 139 27.57 -10.22 13.45
N ARG A 140 26.98 -10.71 12.36
CA ARG A 140 27.14 -12.08 11.84
C ARG A 140 28.16 -12.20 10.69
N ALA A 141 28.67 -11.07 10.20
CA ALA A 141 29.69 -10.98 9.15
C ALA A 141 31.09 -10.92 9.75
#